data_AF-D0GPR1-F1
#
_entry.id   AF-D0GPR1-F1
#
_cell.length_a   1.000
_cell.length_b   1.000
_cell.length_c   1.000
_cell.angle_alpha   90.00
_cell.angle_beta   90.00
_cell.angle_gamma   90.00
#
_symmetry.space_group_name_H-M   'P 1'
#
loop_
_entity.id
_entity.type
_entity.pdbx_description
1 polymer ?
#
loop_
_entity_poly.entity_id
_entity_poly.type
_entity_poly.pdbx_seq_one_letter_code
_entity_poly.pdbx_strand_id
1 'polypeptide(L)' 'MHAASAGGVWQSLILGFAGMSIEKGELQFSPKLPKKWKEIEFSIIHKSKINKVNITSNNKVKIKEKGMINGNV' A
#
# COMPACT_ATOMS: atom_id res chain seq x y z
N MET A 1 -18.42 17.10 -2.41
CA MET A 1 -17.28 16.17 -2.20
C MET A 1 -17.13 15.33 -3.47
N HIS A 2 -15.91 15.14 -4.00
CA HIS A 2 -15.69 14.37 -5.24
C HIS A 2 -15.11 12.99 -4.91
N ALA A 3 -15.96 11.97 -4.81
CA ALA A 3 -15.57 10.61 -4.43
C ALA A 3 -14.48 10.02 -5.36
N ALA A 4 -14.60 10.27 -6.66
CA ALA A 4 -13.61 9.85 -7.65
C ALA A 4 -12.22 10.43 -7.37
N SER A 5 -12.14 11.71 -7.00
CA SER A 5 -10.86 12.36 -6.68
C SER A 5 -10.21 11.77 -5.43
N ALA A 6 -11.01 11.42 -4.40
CA ALA A 6 -10.48 10.78 -3.20
C ALA A 6 -9.90 9.39 -3.51
N GLY A 7 -10.60 8.59 -4.32
CA GLY A 7 -10.11 7.31 -4.81
C GLY A 7 -8.84 7.45 -5.66
N GLY A 8 -8.81 8.44 -6.56
CA GLY A 8 -7.66 8.72 -7.42
C GLY A 8 -6.42 9.14 -6.63
N VAL A 9 -6.57 9.93 -5.56
CA VAL A 9 -5.47 10.27 -4.66
C VAL A 9 -4.91 9.02 -3.99
N TRP A 10 -5.78 8.17 -3.42
CA TRP A 10 -5.35 6.92 -2.78
C TRP A 10 -4.61 6.00 -3.76
N GLN A 11 -5.14 5.83 -4.98
CA GLN A 11 -4.50 5.03 -6.02
C GLN A 11 -3.15 5.61 -6.46
N SER A 12 -3.06 6.93 -6.64
CA SER A 12 -1.80 7.60 -7.02
C SER A 12 -0.71 7.43 -5.96
N LEU A 13 -1.08 7.46 -4.68
CA LEU A 13 -0.16 7.22 -3.57
C LEU A 13 0.37 5.78 -3.57
N ILE A 14 -0.52 4.80 -3.73
CA ILE A 14 -0.19 3.39 -3.50
C ILE A 14 0.30 2.69 -4.77
N LEU A 15 -0.42 2.82 -5.88
CA LEU A 15 -0.04 2.22 -7.16
C LEU A 15 1.04 3.04 -7.87
N GLY A 16 1.11 4.36 -7.60
CA GLY A 16 2.13 5.25 -8.15
C GLY A 16 3.39 5.31 -7.29
N PHE A 17 3.36 6.08 -6.21
CA PHE A 17 4.57 6.39 -5.43
C PHE A 17 5.10 5.22 -4.60
N ALA A 18 4.21 4.48 -3.92
CA ALA A 18 4.61 3.25 -3.23
C ALA A 18 4.95 2.12 -4.22
N GLY A 19 4.52 2.26 -5.48
CA GLY A 19 4.80 1.31 -6.56
C GLY A 19 4.25 -0.09 -6.27
N MET A 20 3.08 -0.17 -5.64
CA MET A 20 2.42 -1.44 -5.34
C MET A 20 1.87 -2.07 -6.61
N SER A 21 2.26 -3.32 -6.88
CA SER A 21 1.69 -4.15 -7.94
C SER A 21 1.45 -5.58 -7.43
N ILE A 22 0.71 -6.38 -8.20
CA ILE A 22 0.55 -7.81 -7.95
C ILE A 22 1.16 -8.56 -9.12
N GLU A 23 2.18 -9.36 -8.85
CA GLU A 23 2.87 -10.17 -9.86
C GLU A 23 2.86 -11.63 -9.40
N LYS A 24 2.38 -12.53 -10.26
CA LYS A 24 2.23 -13.97 -9.94
C LYS A 24 1.45 -14.22 -8.64
N GLY A 25 0.50 -13.34 -8.32
CA GLY A 25 -0.33 -13.43 -7.11
C GLY A 25 0.39 -13.01 -5.81
N GLU A 26 1.56 -12.39 -5.90
CA GLU A 26 2.29 -11.85 -4.75
C GLU A 26 2.37 -10.32 -4.82
N LEU A 27 2.41 -9.66 -3.65
CA LEU A 27 2.59 -8.20 -3.57
C LEU A 27 4.03 -7.87 -3.94
N GLN A 28 4.17 -6.94 -4.88
CA GLN A 28 5.44 -6.34 -5.24
C GLN A 28 5.40 -4.84 -4.94
N PHE A 29 6.57 -4.28 -4.62
CA PHE A 29 6.72 -2.86 -4.31
C PHE A 29 7.97 -2.32 -5.02
N SER A 30 7.77 -1.33 -5.89
CA SER A 30 8.84 -0.59 -6.56
C SER A 30 8.77 0.90 -6.18
N PRO A 31 9.11 1.24 -4.93
CA PRO A 31 8.85 2.57 -4.40
C PRO A 31 9.69 3.65 -5.07
N LYS A 32 9.05 4.77 -5.37
CA LYS A 32 9.65 5.99 -5.90
C LYS A 32 9.10 7.19 -5.14
N LEU A 33 9.43 7.25 -3.85
CA LEU A 33 8.92 8.32 -2.99
C LEU A 33 9.54 9.67 -3.36
N PRO A 34 8.76 10.78 -3.31
CA PRO A 34 9.31 12.12 -3.43
C PRO A 34 10.41 12.38 -2.37
N LYS A 35 11.46 13.11 -2.75
CA LYS A 35 12.63 13.39 -1.89
C LYS A 35 12.29 13.97 -0.50
N LYS A 36 11.16 14.67 -0.36
CA LYS A 36 10.72 15.30 0.90
C LYS A 36 10.01 14.34 1.84
N TRP A 37 9.56 13.17 1.37
CA TRP A 37 8.84 12.21 2.20
C TRP A 37 9.83 11.34 2.95
N LYS A 38 9.65 11.22 4.26
CA LYS A 38 10.46 10.30 5.09
C LYS A 38 9.97 8.86 4.96
N GLU A 39 8.65 8.69 4.92
CA GLU A 39 7.99 7.42 4.74
C GLU A 39 6.54 7.60 4.26
N ILE A 40 5.95 6.52 3.79
CA ILE A 40 4.51 6.35 3.61
C ILE A 40 4.08 5.06 4.28
N GLU A 41 2.96 5.11 4.99
CA GLU A 41 2.37 3.96 5.67
C GLU A 41 0.90 3.80 5.29
N PHE A 42 0.50 2.57 4.96
CA PHE A 42 -0.88 2.25 4.59
C PHE A 42 -1.22 0.79 4.91
N SER A 43 -2.51 0.45 4.86
CA SER A 43 -3.00 -0.92 5.04
C SER A 43 -3.73 -1.38 3.79
N ILE A 44 -3.49 -2.63 3.39
CA ILE A 44 -4.17 -3.29 2.27
C ILE A 44 -4.67 -4.66 2.70
N ILE A 45 -5.73 -5.12 2.06
CA ILE A 45 -6.19 -6.50 2.19
C ILE A 45 -5.71 -7.27 0.97
N HIS A 46 -4.99 -8.37 1.20
CA HIS A 46 -4.58 -9.29 0.15
C HIS A 46 -4.63 -10.72 0.69
N LYS A 47 -5.24 -11.65 -0.06
CA LYS A 47 -5.44 -13.05 0.37
C LYS A 47 -6.05 -13.16 1.77
N SER A 48 -7.11 -12.37 2.02
CA SER A 48 -7.81 -12.29 3.32
C SER A 48 -6.97 -11.83 4.51
N LYS A 49 -5.76 -11.33 4.27
CA LYS A 49 -4.86 -10.79 5.28
C LYS A 49 -4.80 -9.28 5.19
N ILE A 50 -4.92 -8.61 6.32
CA ILE A 50 -4.68 -7.17 6.45
C ILE A 50 -3.18 -6.99 6.62
N ASN A 51 -2.54 -6.41 5.62
CA ASN A 51 -1.11 -6.14 5.60
C ASN A 51 -0.90 -4.65 5.83
N LYS A 52 -0.13 -4.31 6.88
CA LYS A 52 0.34 -2.96 7.15
C LYS A 52 1.69 -2.79 6.45
N VAL A 53 1.75 -1.88 5.49
CA VAL A 53 2.94 -1.62 4.66
C VAL A 53 3.51 -0.28 5.06
N ASN A 54 4.80 -0.25 5.40
CA ASN A 54 5.59 0.95 5.65
C ASN A 54 6.75 0.99 4.66
N ILE A 55 6.89 2.10 3.94
CA ILE A 55 7.96 2.31 2.97
C ILE A 55 8.70 3.57 3.36
N THR A 56 10.01 3.46 3.59
CA THR A 56 10.86 4.59 3.93
C THR A 56 11.57 5.16 2.70
N SER A 57 12.05 6.41 2.79
CA SER A 57 12.70 7.16 1.70
C SER A 57 13.95 6.49 1.09
N ASN A 58 14.55 5.54 1.81
CA ASN A 58 15.65 4.70 1.31
C ASN A 58 15.16 3.43 0.59
N ASN A 59 13.92 3.42 0.12
CA ASN A 59 13.25 2.32 -0.57
C ASN A 59 13.15 1.02 0.23
N LYS A 60 13.32 1.05 1.56
CA LYS A 60 13.05 -0.13 2.40
C LYS A 60 11.55 -0.29 2.58
N VAL A 61 11.06 -1.49 2.28
CA VAL A 61 9.66 -1.89 2.45
C VAL A 61 9.57 -2.83 3.65
N LYS A 62 8.66 -2.52 4.58
CA LYS A 62 8.33 -3.37 5.72
C LYS A 62 6.86 -3.72 5.65
N ILE A 63 6.56 -5.01 5.67
CA ILE A 63 5.20 -5.53 5.70
C ILE A 63 4.99 -6.21 7.04
N LYS A 64 3.93 -5.83 7.75
CA LYS A 64 3.48 -6.48 8.99
C LYS A 64 2.06 -6.98 8.79
N GLU A 65 1.81 -8.25 9.06
CA GLU A 65 0.46 -8.77 9.13
C GLU A 65 -0.23 -8.16 10.37
N LYS A 66 -1.36 -7.48 10.16
CA LYS A 66 -2.16 -6.86 11.22
C LYS A 66 -3.30 -7.78 11.69
N GLY A 67 -3.71 -8.72 10.85
CA GLY A 67 -4.75 -9.69 11.16
C GLY A 67 -5.37 -10.27 9.89
N MET A 68 -6.40 -11.10 10.08
CA MET A 68 -7.19 -11.67 8.99
C MET A 68 -8.58 -11.05 8.99
N ILE A 69 -9.17 -10.85 7.80
CA ILE A 69 -10.58 -10.52 7.72
C ILE A 69 -11.37 -11.78 8.10
N ASN A 70 -11.93 -11.80 9.31
CA ASN A 70 -12.85 -12.85 9.72
C ASN A 70 -14.17 -12.59 9.00
N GLY A 71 -14.52 -13.43 8.04
CA GLY A 71 -15.80 -13.36 7.35
C GLY A 71 -16.93 -13.72 8.29
N ASN A 72 -17.49 -12.74 9.00
CA ASN A 72 -18.88 -12.81 9.43
C ASN A 72 -19.70 -12.09 8.36
N VAL A 73 -20.28 -12.88 7.45
CA VAL A 73 -21.44 -12.49 6.65
C VAL A 73 -22.66 -13.07 7.30
#